data_AF-A0A9E1Q0J4-F1
#
_entry.id   AF-A0A9E1Q0J4-F1
#
_cell.length_a   1.000
_cell.length_b   1.000
_cell.length_c   1.000
_cell.angle_alpha   90.00
_cell.angle_beta   90.00
_cell.angle_gamma   90.00
#
_symmetry.space_group_name_H-M   'P 1'
#
loop_
_entity.id
_entity.type
_entity.pdbx_description
1 polymer ?
#
loop_
_entity_poly.entity_id
_entity_poly.type
_entity_poly.pdbx_seq_one_letter_code
_entity_poly.pdbx_strand_id
1 'polypeptide(L)'
;GLNCWEHQMMLPSYALAAQGTQIHIAAWPGKESGAPDEPVSVWTRQLLLSRAFASQAGAYVIAAGGVRLQEHVPERYLELCSREHTGDSYIIDPRGEIIAGPGKGETILIAKGSMEAVLAAKMGADIGGHYSRPDQLQLYMDGQPLRRFRQSQESFNDITGLNSEQVLHDKESPRLDEPLRVAG
;
A
#
# COMPACT_ATOMS: atom_id res chain seq x y z
N GLY A 1 -3.57 3.46 6.62
CA GLY A 1 -2.27 4.07 6.29
C GLY A 1 -1.31 2.98 5.89
N LEU A 2 -0.18 3.34 5.29
CA LEU A 2 0.90 2.42 4.90
C LEU A 2 2.21 2.91 5.51
N ASN A 3 3.14 1.99 5.71
CA ASN A 3 4.46 2.25 6.28
C ASN A 3 5.56 1.91 5.27
N CYS A 4 6.42 2.90 4.99
CA CYS A 4 7.64 2.74 4.20
C CYS A 4 7.36 2.02 2.86
N TRP A 5 8.02 0.89 2.62
CA TRP A 5 7.91 0.09 1.38
C TRP A 5 6.53 -0.51 1.11
N GLU A 6 5.61 -0.50 2.08
CA GLU A 6 4.21 -0.87 1.79
C GLU A 6 3.59 0.04 0.71
N HIS A 7 4.06 1.29 0.56
CA HIS A 7 3.63 2.19 -0.52
C HIS A 7 4.07 1.75 -1.91
N GLN A 8 5.07 0.87 -2.02
CA GLN A 8 5.47 0.27 -3.30
C GLN A 8 4.54 -0.88 -3.69
N MET A 9 3.79 -1.44 -2.75
CA MET A 9 2.87 -2.54 -2.98
C MET A 9 1.54 -2.01 -3.54
N MET A 10 1.16 -2.51 -4.71
CA MET A 10 -0.05 -2.06 -5.41
C MET A 10 -1.33 -2.54 -4.72
N LEU A 11 -1.39 -3.79 -4.27
CA LEU A 11 -2.62 -4.38 -3.72
C LEU A 11 -3.06 -3.74 -2.38
N PRO A 12 -2.17 -3.49 -1.39
CA PRO A 12 -2.56 -2.76 -0.19
C PRO A 12 -3.02 -1.33 -0.50
N SER A 13 -2.35 -0.67 -1.45
CA SER A 13 -2.73 0.68 -1.86
C SER A 13 -4.12 0.71 -2.50
N TYR A 14 -4.41 -0.23 -3.40
CA TYR A 14 -5.73 -0.39 -4.00
C TYR A 14 -6.79 -0.75 -2.96
N ALA A 15 -6.50 -1.66 -2.01
CA ALA A 15 -7.43 -2.02 -0.94
C ALA A 15 -7.86 -0.81 -0.12
N LEU A 16 -6.91 0.07 0.26
CA LEU A 16 -7.20 1.32 0.95
C LEU A 16 -8.02 2.28 0.08
N ALA A 17 -7.66 2.44 -1.20
CA ALA A 17 -8.41 3.30 -2.12
C ALA A 17 -9.86 2.82 -2.30
N ALA A 18 -10.07 1.50 -2.46
CA ALA A 18 -11.38 0.86 -2.59
C ALA A 18 -12.23 0.93 -1.32
N GLN A 19 -11.60 1.01 -0.15
CA GLN A 19 -12.29 1.30 1.11
C GLN A 19 -12.69 2.79 1.28
N GLY A 20 -12.48 3.63 0.25
CA GLY A 20 -12.93 5.02 0.24
C GLY A 20 -11.99 5.98 0.95
N THR A 21 -10.68 5.73 0.94
CA THR A 21 -9.69 6.62 1.57
C THR A 21 -9.83 8.07 1.09
N GLN A 22 -10.01 9.01 2.03
CA GLN A 22 -10.07 10.46 1.78
C GLN A 22 -8.83 11.19 2.28
N ILE A 23 -8.27 10.72 3.40
CA ILE A 23 -7.01 11.19 3.99
C ILE A 23 -6.18 9.95 4.32
N HIS A 24 -4.98 9.89 3.77
CA HIS A 24 -4.04 8.78 3.96
C HIS A 24 -2.82 9.24 4.75
N ILE A 25 -2.49 8.46 5.77
CA ILE A 25 -1.23 8.62 6.51
C ILE A 25 -0.19 7.74 5.85
N ALA A 26 0.82 8.38 5.28
CA ALA A 26 1.99 7.75 4.71
C ALA A 26 3.16 7.87 5.70
N ALA A 27 3.43 6.81 6.46
CA ALA A 27 4.50 6.81 7.46
C ALA A 27 5.84 6.44 6.82
N TRP A 28 6.85 7.30 6.98
CA TRP A 28 8.20 7.11 6.46
C TRP A 28 9.21 7.26 7.61
N PRO A 29 9.59 6.15 8.29
CA PRO A 29 10.42 6.22 9.49
C PRO A 29 11.85 6.71 9.23
N GLY A 30 12.28 6.75 7.98
CA GLY A 30 13.56 7.28 7.57
C GLY A 30 13.51 7.93 6.21
N LYS A 31 14.50 8.78 5.97
CA LYS A 31 14.75 9.40 4.67
C LYS A 31 15.66 8.50 3.85
N GLU A 32 15.24 8.22 2.62
CA GLU A 32 16.08 7.57 1.63
C GLU A 32 17.03 8.59 0.98
N SER A 33 18.27 8.19 0.68
CA SER A 33 19.23 9.00 -0.07
C SER A 33 18.74 9.26 -1.49
N GLY A 34 19.18 10.37 -2.08
CA GLY A 34 18.97 10.63 -3.51
C GLY A 34 19.41 9.45 -4.37
N ALA A 35 18.89 9.41 -5.61
CA ALA A 35 19.18 8.32 -6.53
C ALA A 35 20.69 8.05 -6.64
N PRO A 36 21.17 6.89 -6.17
CA PRO A 36 22.55 6.49 -6.37
C PRO A 36 22.74 6.12 -7.85
N ASP A 37 24.01 6.09 -8.27
CA ASP A 37 24.36 5.59 -9.58
C ASP A 37 23.92 4.12 -9.75
N GLU A 38 23.58 3.75 -10.99
CA GLU A 38 23.31 2.37 -11.35
C GLU A 38 24.50 1.47 -10.94
N PRO A 39 24.28 0.25 -10.41
CA PRO A 39 23.03 -0.51 -10.33
C PRO A 39 22.34 -0.50 -8.95
N VAL A 40 22.59 0.52 -8.11
CA VAL A 40 22.05 0.53 -6.75
C VAL A 40 20.52 0.76 -6.79
N SER A 41 19.77 -0.27 -6.40
CA SER A 41 18.31 -0.33 -6.58
C SER A 41 17.49 0.48 -5.57
N VAL A 42 18.13 1.12 -4.59
CA VAL A 42 17.48 1.82 -3.48
C VAL A 42 17.73 3.32 -3.58
N TRP A 43 16.66 4.11 -3.76
CA TRP A 43 16.69 5.56 -3.91
C TRP A 43 15.41 6.20 -3.41
N THR A 44 15.45 7.51 -3.09
CA THR A 44 14.28 8.23 -2.56
C THR A 44 13.02 8.04 -3.37
N ARG A 45 12.08 7.24 -2.83
CA ARG A 45 10.74 7.06 -3.38
C ARG A 45 9.64 7.56 -2.44
N GLN A 46 9.96 7.93 -1.20
CA GLN A 46 9.01 8.52 -0.25
C GLN A 46 8.07 9.57 -0.87
N LEU A 47 8.60 10.65 -1.43
CA LEU A 47 7.78 11.71 -2.00
C LEU A 47 7.06 11.23 -3.27
N LEU A 48 7.75 10.47 -4.12
CA LEU A 48 7.19 9.92 -5.36
C LEU A 48 5.96 9.04 -5.07
N LEU A 49 6.10 8.05 -4.18
CA LEU A 49 5.06 7.09 -3.85
C LEU A 49 3.92 7.74 -3.05
N SER A 50 4.23 8.71 -2.19
CA SER A 50 3.19 9.48 -1.48
C SER A 50 2.35 10.32 -2.44
N ARG A 51 2.97 10.98 -3.43
CA ARG A 51 2.27 11.72 -4.48
C ARG A 51 1.48 10.79 -5.40
N ALA A 52 2.06 9.64 -5.75
CA ALA A 52 1.40 8.63 -6.57
C ALA A 52 0.13 8.12 -5.87
N PHE A 53 0.21 7.78 -4.58
CA PHE A 53 -0.97 7.36 -3.80
C PHE A 53 -2.03 8.46 -3.76
N ALA A 54 -1.64 9.71 -3.48
CA ALA A 54 -2.57 10.84 -3.40
C ALA A 54 -3.37 11.01 -4.70
N SER A 55 -2.66 10.98 -5.84
CA SER A 55 -3.25 11.09 -7.17
C SER A 55 -4.12 9.89 -7.54
N GLN A 56 -3.64 8.66 -7.32
CA GLN A 56 -4.35 7.44 -7.68
C GLN A 56 -5.62 7.20 -6.84
N ALA A 57 -5.54 7.47 -5.54
CA ALA A 57 -6.67 7.31 -4.63
C ALA A 57 -7.63 8.51 -4.65
N GLY A 58 -7.20 9.65 -5.21
CA GLY A 58 -7.92 10.92 -5.13
C GLY A 58 -8.06 11.38 -3.68
N ALA A 59 -7.00 11.28 -2.88
CA ALA A 59 -7.01 11.49 -1.44
C ALA A 59 -5.91 12.45 -1.00
N TYR A 60 -6.14 13.19 0.10
CA TYR A 60 -5.06 13.89 0.76
C TYR A 60 -4.05 12.89 1.32
N VAL A 61 -2.76 13.19 1.24
CA VAL A 61 -1.71 12.38 1.87
C VAL A 61 -0.94 13.23 2.87
N ILE A 62 -0.84 12.75 4.10
CA ILE A 62 0.07 13.24 5.13
C ILE A 62 1.29 12.31 5.11
N ALA A 63 2.33 12.72 4.39
CA ALA A 63 3.61 12.02 4.36
C ALA A 63 4.42 12.44 5.59
N ALA A 64 4.48 11.57 6.59
CA ALA A 64 5.19 11.83 7.84
C ALA A 64 6.59 11.20 7.76
N GLY A 65 7.60 12.07 7.62
CA GLY A 65 9.00 11.69 7.62
C GLY A 65 9.61 11.72 9.03
N GLY A 66 10.25 10.62 9.42
CA GLY A 66 10.91 10.48 10.72
C GLY A 66 12.18 11.33 10.84
N VAL A 67 12.41 11.85 12.04
CA VAL A 67 13.64 12.59 12.40
C VAL A 67 14.51 11.70 13.30
N ARG A 68 15.73 11.44 12.87
CA ARG A 68 16.78 10.78 13.64
C ARG A 68 18.13 11.35 13.22
N LEU A 69 18.64 12.26 14.04
CA LEU A 69 19.96 12.85 13.90
C LEU A 69 20.99 11.99 14.64
N GLN A 70 22.28 12.13 14.30
CA GLN A 70 23.34 11.40 15.00
C GLN A 70 23.38 11.75 16.50
N GLU A 71 23.10 13.00 16.86
CA GLU A 71 23.04 13.46 18.25
C GLU A 71 21.94 12.76 19.08
N HIS A 72 20.91 12.19 18.42
CA HIS A 72 19.86 11.41 19.09
C HIS A 72 20.28 9.97 19.37
N VAL A 73 21.40 9.51 18.79
CA VAL A 73 21.83 8.10 18.83
C VAL A 73 22.97 7.93 19.83
N PRO A 74 22.84 7.01 20.82
CA PRO A 74 23.94 6.70 21.73
C PRO A 74 25.20 6.26 20.97
N GLU A 75 26.37 6.66 21.45
CA GLU A 75 27.67 6.43 20.77
C GLU A 75 27.87 4.98 20.31
N ARG A 76 27.52 4.01 21.17
CA ARG A 76 27.61 2.57 20.87
C ARG A 76 26.79 2.08 19.66
N TYR A 77 25.86 2.89 19.15
CA TYR A 77 24.99 2.56 18.01
C TYR A 77 25.23 3.46 16.79
N LEU A 78 26.17 4.41 16.84
CA LEU A 78 26.42 5.34 15.74
C LEU A 78 26.84 4.61 14.46
N GLU A 79 27.63 3.54 14.58
CA GLU A 79 28.07 2.73 13.42
C GLU A 79 26.91 2.03 12.70
N LEU A 80 25.84 1.68 13.42
CA LEU A 80 24.61 1.10 12.85
C LEU A 80 23.73 2.17 12.18
N CYS A 81 23.99 3.45 12.46
CA CYS A 81 23.21 4.60 12.06
C CYS A 81 23.98 5.45 11.04
N SER A 82 24.41 4.83 9.94
CA SER A 82 25.28 5.43 8.92
C SER A 82 24.72 6.67 8.20
N ARG A 83 23.45 7.02 8.43
CA ARG A 83 22.75 8.14 7.78
C ARG A 83 21.86 8.85 8.78
N GLU A 84 21.61 10.14 8.57
CA GLU A 84 20.59 10.88 9.31
C GLU A 84 19.25 10.84 8.58
N HIS A 85 18.19 10.82 9.36
CA HIS A 85 16.83 11.05 8.86
C HIS A 85 16.42 12.45 9.30
N THR A 86 16.20 13.34 8.34
CA THR A 86 16.00 14.77 8.60
C THR A 86 14.52 15.17 8.51
N GLY A 87 13.60 14.20 8.55
CA GLY A 87 12.18 14.42 8.30
C GLY A 87 11.84 14.22 6.82
N ASP A 88 11.61 15.31 6.10
CA ASP A 88 10.97 15.36 4.77
C ASP A 88 9.48 15.00 4.83
N SER A 89 8.78 15.60 5.79
CA SER A 89 7.32 15.51 5.83
C SER A 89 6.68 16.39 4.76
N TYR A 90 5.53 15.97 4.23
CA TYR A 90 4.75 16.72 3.25
C TYR A 90 3.25 16.56 3.50
N ILE A 91 2.47 17.57 3.12
CA ILE A 91 1.03 17.45 2.91
C ILE A 91 0.77 17.57 1.41
N ILE A 92 0.05 16.61 0.86
CA ILE A 92 -0.19 16.45 -0.57
C ILE A 92 -1.69 16.44 -0.81
N ASP A 93 -2.15 17.18 -1.82
CA ASP A 93 -3.56 17.25 -2.21
C ASP A 93 -4.01 16.04 -3.06
N PRO A 94 -5.33 15.85 -3.27
CA PRO A 94 -5.87 14.75 -4.08
C PRO A 94 -5.40 14.69 -5.55
N ARG A 95 -4.77 15.74 -6.07
CA ARG A 95 -4.19 15.73 -7.43
C ARG A 95 -2.76 15.19 -7.43
N GLY A 96 -2.18 14.98 -6.25
CA GLY A 96 -0.77 14.63 -6.08
C GLY A 96 0.14 15.85 -5.94
N GLU A 97 -0.41 17.05 -5.72
CA GLU A 97 0.38 18.29 -5.59
C GLU A 97 0.73 18.58 -4.14
N ILE A 98 1.96 19.04 -3.91
CA ILE A 98 2.45 19.37 -2.57
C ILE A 98 1.84 20.71 -2.15
N ILE A 99 1.13 20.71 -1.02
CA ILE A 99 0.49 21.89 -0.45
C ILE A 99 1.14 22.36 0.87
N ALA A 100 1.99 21.54 1.48
CA ALA A 100 2.91 21.95 2.53
C ALA A 100 4.16 21.04 2.57
N GLY A 101 5.32 21.62 2.90
CA GLY A 101 6.60 20.93 3.04
C GLY A 101 7.67 21.40 2.04
N PRO A 102 8.89 20.83 2.10
CA PRO A 102 9.31 19.79 3.03
C PRO A 102 9.42 20.30 4.47
N GLY A 103 8.88 19.53 5.42
CA GLY A 103 9.18 19.70 6.84
C GLY A 103 10.54 19.11 7.16
N LYS A 104 11.48 19.94 7.62
CA LYS A 104 12.84 19.52 8.01
C LYS A 104 13.03 19.64 9.52
N GLY A 105 13.65 18.63 10.12
CA GLY A 105 13.79 18.53 11.58
C GLY A 105 12.44 18.41 12.28
N GLU A 106 12.41 18.69 13.58
CA GLU A 106 11.16 18.76 14.34
C GLU A 106 10.37 20.00 13.94
N THR A 107 9.21 19.80 13.35
CA THR A 107 8.36 20.89 12.85
C THR A 107 6.90 20.47 12.72
N ILE A 108 6.02 21.45 12.58
CA ILE A 108 4.59 21.24 12.33
C ILE A 108 4.28 21.77 10.94
N LEU A 109 3.73 20.91 10.08
CA LEU A 109 3.16 21.31 8.80
C LEU A 109 1.65 21.52 8.95
N ILE A 110 1.15 22.62 8.41
CA ILE A 110 -0.26 22.98 8.43
C ILE A 110 -0.68 23.32 7.01
N ALA A 111 -1.80 22.76 6.56
CA ALA A 111 -2.43 23.10 5.30
C ALA A 111 -3.96 23.18 5.46
N LYS A 112 -4.61 23.92 4.57
CA LYS A 112 -6.07 23.92 4.45
C LYS A 112 -6.47 22.90 3.38
N GLY A 113 -7.37 22.00 3.74
CA GLY A 113 -7.96 21.01 2.84
C GLY A 113 -9.49 21.14 2.80
N SER A 114 -10.11 20.59 1.76
CA SER A 114 -11.56 20.58 1.56
C SER A 114 -11.97 19.21 1.01
N MET A 115 -13.08 18.66 1.50
CA MET A 115 -13.58 17.37 1.03
C MET A 115 -14.13 17.46 -0.40
N GLU A 116 -14.52 18.66 -0.85
CA GLU A 116 -14.89 18.94 -2.22
C GLU A 116 -13.73 18.67 -3.19
N ALA A 117 -12.48 18.89 -2.78
CA ALA A 117 -11.31 18.55 -3.60
C ALA A 117 -11.14 17.03 -3.77
N VAL A 118 -11.42 16.25 -2.72
CA VAL A 118 -11.43 14.77 -2.77
C VAL A 118 -12.54 14.29 -3.71
N LEU A 119 -13.74 14.84 -3.55
CA LEU A 119 -14.88 14.52 -4.41
C LEU A 119 -14.58 14.86 -5.88
N ALA A 120 -14.03 16.05 -6.16
CA ALA A 120 -13.67 16.47 -7.50
C ALA A 120 -12.62 15.54 -8.15
N ALA A 121 -11.60 15.12 -7.39
CA ALA A 121 -10.59 14.17 -7.88
C ALA A 121 -11.21 12.79 -8.21
N LYS A 122 -12.02 12.24 -7.30
CA LYS A 122 -12.72 10.95 -7.49
C LYS A 122 -13.78 11.00 -8.58
N MET A 123 -14.43 12.16 -8.80
CA MET A 123 -15.32 12.35 -9.95
C MET A 123 -14.57 12.17 -11.28
N GLY A 124 -13.31 12.64 -11.36
CA GLY A 124 -12.46 12.39 -12.53
C GLY A 124 -12.13 10.91 -12.71
N ALA A 125 -11.56 10.29 -11.68
CA ALA A 125 -11.31 8.85 -11.65
C ALA A 125 -11.29 8.31 -10.22
N ASP A 126 -12.16 7.35 -9.91
CA ASP A 126 -12.16 6.62 -8.64
C ASP A 126 -11.87 5.15 -8.90
N ILE A 127 -10.62 4.74 -8.66
CA ILE A 127 -10.12 3.39 -9.01
C ILE A 127 -10.84 2.28 -8.25
N GLY A 128 -11.39 2.57 -7.08
CA GLY A 128 -12.20 1.64 -6.28
C GLY A 128 -13.71 1.83 -6.45
N GLY A 129 -14.12 2.82 -7.24
CA GLY A 129 -15.51 3.21 -7.48
C GLY A 129 -15.90 3.07 -8.95
N HIS A 130 -16.43 4.14 -9.54
CA HIS A 130 -17.01 4.13 -10.89
C HIS A 130 -16.01 3.79 -12.02
N TYR A 131 -14.72 4.02 -11.80
CA TYR A 131 -13.68 3.75 -12.80
C TYR A 131 -13.12 2.32 -12.69
N SER A 132 -13.57 1.54 -11.70
CA SER A 132 -13.17 0.15 -11.51
C SER A 132 -13.74 -0.77 -12.60
N ARG A 133 -13.08 -1.92 -12.82
CA ARG A 133 -13.48 -2.94 -13.80
C ARG A 133 -13.67 -4.31 -13.11
N PRO A 134 -14.69 -4.47 -12.25
CA PRO A 134 -14.94 -5.72 -11.55
C PRO A 134 -15.32 -6.88 -12.48
N ASP A 135 -15.62 -6.59 -13.74
CA ASP A 135 -15.80 -7.58 -14.82
C ASP A 135 -14.48 -8.16 -15.34
N GLN A 136 -13.35 -7.49 -15.09
CA GLN A 136 -12.01 -7.92 -15.52
C GLN A 136 -11.12 -8.34 -14.35
N LEU A 137 -11.12 -7.57 -13.26
CA LEU A 137 -10.24 -7.76 -12.11
C LEU A 137 -10.98 -7.53 -10.81
N GLN A 138 -10.79 -8.45 -9.87
CA GLN A 138 -11.31 -8.36 -8.51
C GLN A 138 -10.19 -8.62 -7.51
N LEU A 139 -10.10 -7.79 -6.47
CA LEU A 139 -9.23 -8.02 -5.33
C LEU A 139 -10.03 -8.68 -4.21
N TYR A 140 -9.63 -9.88 -3.83
CA TYR A 140 -10.13 -10.57 -2.64
C TYR A 140 -9.16 -10.36 -1.48
N MET A 141 -9.64 -9.83 -0.36
CA MET A 141 -8.84 -9.58 0.83
C MET A 141 -9.42 -10.38 2.00
N ASP A 142 -8.61 -11.26 2.59
CA ASP A 142 -8.95 -11.90 3.84
C ASP A 142 -8.79 -10.89 5.00
N GLY A 143 -9.90 -10.56 5.64
CA GLY A 143 -9.96 -9.66 6.79
C GLY A 143 -9.89 -10.36 8.14
N GLN A 144 -9.77 -11.69 8.18
CA GLN A 144 -9.79 -12.44 9.44
C GLN A 144 -8.49 -12.26 10.23
N PRO A 145 -8.56 -12.05 11.56
CA PRO A 145 -7.36 -11.98 12.40
C PRO A 145 -6.55 -13.28 12.36
N LEU A 146 -5.26 -13.18 12.02
CA LEU A 146 -4.34 -14.31 12.14
C LEU A 146 -3.92 -14.50 13.61
N ARG A 147 -4.02 -15.75 14.10
CA ARG A 147 -3.57 -16.11 15.44
C ARG A 147 -2.11 -16.56 15.39
N ARG A 148 -1.24 -15.86 16.14
CA ARG A 148 0.20 -16.17 16.27
C ARG A 148 0.48 -17.53 16.93
N PHE A 149 -0.43 -17.98 17.79
CA PHE A 149 -0.38 -19.27 18.46
C PHE A 149 -1.79 -19.86 18.47
N ARG A 150 -1.94 -21.08 17.96
CA ARG A 150 -3.17 -21.88 18.06
C ARG A 150 -2.81 -23.13 18.86
N GLN A 151 -3.43 -23.30 20.02
CA GLN A 151 -3.31 -24.54 20.79
C GLN A 151 -4.41 -25.49 20.32
N SER A 152 -4.03 -26.60 19.70
CA SER A 152 -4.99 -27.59 19.23
C SER A 152 -5.62 -28.33 20.43
N GLN A 153 -6.92 -28.15 20.64
CA GLN A 153 -7.77 -29.18 21.25
C GLN A 153 -8.93 -29.59 20.35
N GLU A 154 -8.89 -29.25 19.07
CA GLU A 154 -9.91 -29.63 18.09
C GLU A 154 -9.27 -30.43 16.95
N SER A 155 -9.97 -31.49 16.55
CA SER A 155 -9.48 -32.50 15.61
C SER A 155 -9.16 -31.91 14.23
N PHE A 156 -8.24 -32.56 13.50
CA PHE A 156 -7.74 -32.18 12.18
C PHE A 156 -8.79 -31.82 11.10
N ASN A 157 -10.08 -32.08 11.33
CA ASN A 157 -11.16 -31.82 10.38
C ASN A 157 -11.61 -30.35 10.34
N ASP A 158 -11.34 -29.54 11.37
CA ASP A 158 -11.82 -28.14 11.41
C ASP A 158 -10.93 -27.14 10.68
N ILE A 159 -9.76 -27.58 10.20
CA ILE A 159 -8.71 -26.69 9.67
C ILE A 159 -8.90 -26.37 8.18
N THR A 160 -9.65 -27.16 7.44
CA THR A 160 -9.85 -26.97 5.99
C THR A 160 -11.16 -26.30 5.64
N GLY A 161 -12.15 -26.26 6.55
CA GLY A 161 -13.52 -25.84 6.21
C GLY A 161 -14.16 -26.65 5.07
N LEU A 162 -13.54 -27.75 4.66
CA LEU A 162 -13.99 -28.62 3.60
C LEU A 162 -14.58 -29.86 4.25
N ASN A 163 -15.91 -29.97 4.23
CA ASN A 163 -16.57 -31.24 4.49
C ASN A 163 -15.99 -32.28 3.52
N SER A 164 -15.64 -33.46 4.04
CA SER A 164 -15.12 -34.60 3.29
C SER A 164 -16.04 -35.07 2.15
N GLU A 165 -17.27 -34.59 2.08
CA GLU A 165 -18.23 -34.85 1.00
C GLU A 165 -18.09 -33.94 -0.23
N GLN A 166 -17.50 -32.74 -0.12
CA GLN A 166 -17.38 -31.82 -1.28
C GLN A 166 -16.21 -32.14 -2.21
N VAL A 167 -15.23 -32.92 -1.76
CA VAL A 167 -14.05 -33.29 -2.57
C VAL A 167 -14.35 -34.44 -3.56
N LEU A 168 -15.46 -35.15 -3.40
CA LEU A 168 -15.79 -36.31 -4.24
C LEU A 168 -16.74 -36.01 -5.41
N HIS A 169 -17.34 -34.82 -5.50
CA HIS A 169 -18.32 -34.51 -6.55
C HIS A 169 -17.84 -33.59 -7.69
N ASP A 170 -16.64 -33.03 -7.62
CA ASP A 170 -16.11 -32.13 -8.67
C ASP A 170 -15.03 -32.76 -9.56
N LYS A 171 -15.03 -34.09 -9.67
CA LYS A 171 -14.23 -34.83 -10.67
C LYS A 171 -14.91 -34.84 -12.05
N GLU A 172 -15.26 -33.67 -12.57
CA GLU A 172 -15.38 -33.48 -14.02
C GLU A 172 -14.59 -32.23 -14.43
N SER A 173 -13.27 -32.39 -14.49
CA SER A 173 -12.46 -31.49 -15.32
C SER A 173 -12.87 -31.66 -16.79
N PRO A 174 -12.97 -30.58 -17.58
CA PRO A 174 -13.17 -30.69 -19.01
C PRO A 174 -11.94 -31.40 -19.62
N ARG A 175 -12.17 -32.53 -20.28
CA ARG A 175 -11.12 -33.26 -21.01
C ARG A 175 -10.69 -32.39 -22.20
N LEU A 176 -9.49 -31.85 -22.12
CA LEU A 176 -8.71 -31.40 -23.27
C LEU A 176 -8.17 -32.64 -23.98
N ASP A 177 -9.01 -33.33 -24.75
CA ASP A 177 -8.58 -34.36 -25.72
C ASP A 177 -9.74 -34.71 -26.66
N GLU A 178 -10.01 -33.85 -27.64
CA GLU A 178 -10.65 -34.29 -28.89
C GLU A 178 -9.84 -33.77 -30.09
N PRO A 179 -9.48 -34.63 -31.05
CA PRO A 179 -8.75 -34.20 -32.24
C PRO A 179 -9.68 -33.42 -33.18
N LEU A 180 -9.17 -32.29 -33.68
CA LEU A 180 -9.72 -31.53 -34.80
C LEU A 180 -10.06 -32.46 -35.98
N ARG A 181 -11.36 -32.71 -36.21
CA ARG A 181 -11.84 -33.23 -37.49
C ARG A 181 -12.03 -32.05 -38.44
N VAL A 182 -11.09 -31.93 -39.36
CA VAL A 182 -11.27 -31.20 -40.63
C VAL A 182 -12.10 -32.08 -41.57
N ALA A 183 -13.20 -31.55 -42.09
CA ALA A 183 -13.59 -31.58 -43.52
C ALA A 183 -15.09 -31.29 -43.70
N GLY A 184 -15.41 -30.39 -44.64
CA GLY A 184 -16.76 -30.09 -45.13
C GLY A 184 -16.85 -28.69 -45.70
#